data_AF-I9NMC1-F1
#
_entry.id   AF-I9NMC1-F1
#
_cell.length_a   1.000
_cell.length_b   1.000
_cell.length_c   1.000
_cell.angle_alpha   90.00
_cell.angle_beta   90.00
_cell.angle_gamma   90.00
#
_symmetry.space_group_name_H-M   'P 1'
#
loop_
_entity.id
_entity.type
_entity.pdbx_description
1 polymer ?
#
loop_
_entity_poly.entity_id
_entity_poly.type
_entity_poly.pdbx_seq_one_letter_code
_entity_poly.pdbx_strand_id
1 'polypeptide(L)'
;MDYEIVIISNRPHLSQGAQSCLAGLNSRIFDGTNYPSFSKIVNDAITSSLYEEIIICNDKARPTHAAVEKILAMLKDGWGLVGLYRFGFFGFKKDLIRKIGFFDERFIGGGYEDNDCIRRLKEANISYYESEEIDYIYLPTSWHYEKTNIAKNHFFGKWREEGNVTTRQVAEEDYKYDIGPLKNINFTEFDKSILLPYNFRLKDMIMQTSLLD
;
A
#
# COMPACT_ATOMS: atom_id res chain seq x y z
N MET A 1 -4.17 11.42 19.61
CA MET A 1 -4.06 10.18 18.82
C MET A 1 -3.09 10.50 17.69
N ASP A 2 -2.12 9.63 17.41
CA ASP A 2 -1.02 9.93 16.48
C ASP A 2 -1.21 9.28 15.09
N TYR A 3 -2.40 8.70 14.87
CA TYR A 3 -2.77 7.98 13.66
C TYR A 3 -4.15 8.40 13.13
N GLU A 4 -4.41 8.13 11.85
CA GLU A 4 -5.75 8.19 11.23
C GLU A 4 -6.00 6.96 10.36
N ILE A 5 -7.24 6.46 10.39
CA ILE A 5 -7.73 5.43 9.48
C ILE A 5 -8.54 6.10 8.37
N VAL A 6 -8.10 5.97 7.12
CA VAL A 6 -8.78 6.54 5.96
C VAL A 6 -9.47 5.42 5.19
N ILE A 7 -10.80 5.47 5.17
CA ILE A 7 -11.65 4.50 4.49
C ILE A 7 -11.90 4.99 3.08
N ILE A 8 -11.20 4.41 2.11
CA ILE A 8 -11.28 4.82 0.70
C ILE A 8 -12.39 4.05 -0.03
N SER A 9 -13.31 4.75 -0.69
CA SER A 9 -14.45 4.10 -1.34
C SER A 9 -15.20 4.99 -2.31
N ASN A 10 -15.72 4.40 -3.39
CA ASN A 10 -16.77 4.97 -4.23
C ASN A 10 -18.15 4.30 -4.00
N ARG A 11 -18.29 3.51 -2.93
CA ARG A 11 -19.51 2.75 -2.58
C ARG A 11 -19.94 3.13 -1.16
N PRO A 12 -20.77 4.19 -0.99
CA PRO A 12 -21.12 4.74 0.32
C PRO A 12 -21.64 3.70 1.33
N HIS A 13 -22.44 2.73 0.89
CA HIS A 13 -22.98 1.69 1.76
C HIS A 13 -21.91 0.75 2.32
N LEU A 14 -20.85 0.45 1.55
CA LEU A 14 -19.76 -0.39 2.00
C LEU A 14 -18.81 0.35 2.94
N SER A 15 -18.50 1.62 2.64
CA SER A 15 -17.63 2.43 3.49
C SER A 15 -18.25 2.75 4.84
N GLN A 16 -19.56 2.95 4.92
CA GLN A 16 -20.29 3.06 6.19
C GLN A 16 -20.20 1.77 7.02
N GLY A 17 -20.28 0.60 6.36
CA GLY A 17 -20.08 -0.69 7.01
C GLY A 17 -18.66 -0.83 7.60
N ALA A 18 -17.64 -0.48 6.83
CA ALA A 18 -16.25 -0.48 7.30
C ALA A 18 -16.03 0.54 8.44
N GLN A 19 -16.64 1.73 8.36
CA GLN A 19 -16.52 2.76 9.40
C GLN A 19 -17.20 2.33 10.70
N SER A 20 -18.33 1.62 10.62
CA SER A 20 -19.02 1.10 11.80
C SER A 20 -18.17 0.08 12.58
N CYS A 21 -17.32 -0.70 11.89
CA CYS A 21 -16.36 -1.59 12.54
C CYS A 21 -15.25 -0.86 13.32
N LEU A 22 -15.07 0.44 13.08
CA LEU A 22 -14.04 1.31 13.66
C LEU A 22 -14.62 2.37 14.61
N ALA A 23 -15.83 2.14 15.12
CA ALA A 23 -16.54 3.09 15.97
C ALA A 23 -15.72 3.47 17.21
N GLY A 24 -15.47 4.77 17.40
CA GLY A 24 -14.66 5.28 18.51
C GLY A 24 -13.15 5.36 18.22
N LEU A 25 -12.69 4.93 17.05
CA LEU A 25 -11.33 5.16 16.56
C LEU A 25 -11.30 6.38 15.62
N ASN A 26 -10.11 6.97 15.46
CA ASN A 26 -9.92 8.10 14.54
C ASN A 26 -10.01 7.62 13.09
N SER A 27 -11.22 7.59 12.54
CA SER A 27 -11.49 7.15 11.18
C SER A 27 -12.36 8.12 10.40
N ARG A 28 -12.10 8.24 9.11
CA ARG A 28 -12.93 9.02 8.18
C ARG A 28 -13.12 8.28 6.87
N ILE A 29 -14.23 8.56 6.20
CA ILE A 29 -14.46 8.12 4.83
C ILE A 29 -13.84 9.15 3.87
N PHE A 30 -13.14 8.66 2.86
CA PHE A 30 -12.62 9.44 1.75
C PHE A 30 -13.32 9.01 0.46
N ASP A 31 -14.00 9.96 -0.18
CA ASP A 31 -14.75 9.72 -1.40
C ASP A 31 -13.80 9.44 -2.57
N GLY A 32 -13.86 8.22 -3.07
CA GLY A 32 -13.08 7.71 -4.19
C GLY A 32 -13.75 7.81 -5.54
N THR A 33 -14.89 8.49 -5.63
CA THR A 33 -15.61 8.66 -6.89
C THR A 33 -14.73 9.35 -7.94
N ASN A 34 -14.73 8.85 -9.17
CA ASN A 34 -13.96 9.35 -10.32
C ASN A 34 -12.43 9.28 -10.21
N TYR A 35 -11.86 8.57 -9.22
CA TYR A 35 -10.42 8.33 -9.20
C TYR A 35 -9.98 7.38 -10.34
N PRO A 36 -8.84 7.63 -11.00
CA PRO A 36 -8.40 6.83 -12.15
C PRO A 36 -7.70 5.52 -11.75
N SER A 37 -7.24 5.40 -10.50
CA SER A 37 -6.51 4.24 -9.99
C SER A 37 -6.55 4.17 -8.46
N PHE A 38 -6.26 2.98 -7.92
CA PHE A 38 -6.04 2.77 -6.49
C PHE A 38 -4.86 3.61 -5.96
N SER A 39 -3.77 3.69 -6.72
CA SER A 39 -2.60 4.51 -6.35
C SER A 39 -2.96 5.97 -6.11
N LYS A 40 -3.72 6.60 -7.02
CA LYS A 40 -4.10 8.01 -6.90
C LYS A 40 -4.93 8.29 -5.65
N ILE A 41 -5.92 7.44 -5.38
CA ILE A 41 -6.80 7.61 -4.20
C ILE A 41 -6.04 7.39 -2.90
N VAL A 42 -5.10 6.44 -2.86
CA VAL A 42 -4.23 6.23 -1.70
C VAL A 42 -3.30 7.42 -1.49
N ASN A 43 -2.69 7.95 -2.55
CA ASN A 43 -1.82 9.12 -2.45
C ASN A 43 -2.57 10.35 -1.91
N ASP A 44 -3.78 10.61 -2.41
CA ASP A 44 -4.60 11.73 -1.91
C ASP A 44 -5.11 11.48 -0.48
N ALA A 45 -5.37 10.23 -0.10
CA ALA A 45 -5.68 9.87 1.28
C ALA A 45 -4.49 10.15 2.22
N ILE A 46 -3.27 9.84 1.79
CA ILE A 46 -2.04 10.12 2.54
C ILE A 46 -1.84 11.63 2.73
N THR A 47 -1.95 12.40 1.65
CA THR A 47 -1.69 13.86 1.67
C THR A 47 -2.75 14.64 2.41
N SER A 48 -4.01 14.21 2.34
CA SER A 48 -5.11 14.85 3.08
C SER A 48 -5.06 14.64 4.60
N SER A 49 -4.33 13.63 5.07
CA SER A 49 -4.17 13.38 6.50
C SER A 49 -3.06 14.24 7.11
N LEU A 50 -3.21 14.69 8.36
CA LEU A 50 -2.14 15.39 9.10
C LEU A 50 -1.30 14.44 9.97
N TYR A 51 -1.72 13.17 10.10
CA TYR A 51 -1.10 12.19 10.98
C TYR A 51 0.10 11.52 10.30
N GLU A 52 1.09 11.09 11.11
CA GLU A 52 2.27 10.38 10.60
C GLU A 52 1.96 8.89 10.39
N GLU A 53 1.17 8.28 11.27
CA GLU A 53 0.70 6.91 11.14
C GLU A 53 -0.62 6.91 10.37
N ILE A 54 -0.63 6.23 9.22
CA ILE A 54 -1.81 6.14 8.36
C ILE A 54 -2.19 4.68 8.23
N ILE A 55 -3.48 4.40 8.36
CA ILE A 55 -4.07 3.11 8.03
C ILE A 55 -5.06 3.32 6.90
N ILE A 56 -4.82 2.68 5.76
CA ILE A 56 -5.76 2.66 4.64
C ILE A 56 -6.67 1.45 4.79
N CYS A 57 -7.97 1.71 4.74
CA CYS A 57 -9.01 0.70 4.77
C CYS A 57 -9.82 0.80 3.48
N ASN A 58 -9.90 -0.26 2.69
CA ASN A 58 -10.88 -0.28 1.61
C ASN A 58 -12.28 -0.57 2.18
N ASP A 59 -13.30 -0.33 1.36
CA ASP A 59 -14.70 -0.48 1.75
C ASP A 59 -15.18 -1.92 1.97
N LYS A 60 -14.40 -2.92 1.54
CA LYS A 60 -14.71 -4.35 1.72
C LYS A 60 -14.13 -4.92 3.01
N ALA A 61 -13.12 -4.28 3.58
CA ALA A 61 -12.52 -4.70 4.85
C ALA A 61 -13.50 -4.54 6.02
N ARG A 62 -13.47 -5.50 6.94
CA ARG A 62 -14.23 -5.49 8.20
C ARG A 62 -13.25 -5.65 9.37
N PRO A 63 -12.46 -4.60 9.65
CA PRO A 63 -11.42 -4.66 10.67
C PRO A 63 -12.02 -4.72 12.08
N THR A 64 -11.20 -5.12 13.06
CA THR A 64 -11.53 -5.00 14.49
C THR A 64 -10.63 -3.98 15.15
N HIS A 65 -10.97 -3.52 16.37
CA HIS A 65 -10.09 -2.65 17.15
C HIS A 65 -8.74 -3.34 17.43
N ALA A 66 -8.74 -4.64 17.71
CA ALA A 66 -7.53 -5.42 17.89
C ALA A 66 -6.65 -5.46 16.62
N ALA A 67 -7.25 -5.47 15.43
CA ALA A 67 -6.50 -5.38 14.17
C ALA A 67 -5.80 -4.02 14.02
N VAL A 68 -6.48 -2.92 14.39
CA VAL A 68 -5.88 -1.58 14.41
C VAL A 68 -4.73 -1.51 15.43
N GLU A 69 -4.94 -1.99 16.65
CA GLU A 69 -3.92 -2.02 17.70
C GLU A 69 -2.70 -2.83 17.28
N LYS A 70 -2.91 -3.97 16.61
CA LYS A 70 -1.82 -4.79 16.06
C LYS A 70 -1.01 -4.03 15.01
N ILE A 71 -1.65 -3.35 14.06
CA ILE A 71 -0.95 -2.51 13.08
C ILE A 71 -0.10 -1.46 13.80
N LEU A 72 -0.69 -0.70 14.72
CA LEU A 72 0.02 0.38 15.44
C LEU A 72 1.20 -0.14 16.27
N ALA A 73 1.02 -1.28 16.95
CA ALA A 73 2.10 -1.93 17.71
C ALA A 73 3.26 -2.34 16.79
N MET A 74 2.97 -2.95 15.64
CA MET A 74 4.01 -3.35 14.68
C MET A 74 4.72 -2.15 14.03
N LEU A 75 3.99 -1.08 13.72
CA LEU A 75 4.60 0.17 13.23
C LEU A 75 5.51 0.82 14.28
N LYS A 76 5.16 0.69 15.58
CA LYS A 76 6.02 1.13 16.68
C LYS A 76 7.30 0.30 16.77
N ASP A 77 7.22 -1.00 16.50
CA ASP A 77 8.36 -1.93 16.47
C ASP A 77 9.26 -1.78 15.24
N GLY A 78 8.91 -0.88 14.31
CA GLY A 78 9.72 -0.54 13.15
C GLY A 78 9.34 -1.27 11.86
N TRP A 79 8.22 -1.98 11.82
CA TRP A 79 7.73 -2.55 10.56
C TRP A 79 7.44 -1.45 9.53
N GLY A 80 7.85 -1.68 8.28
CA GLY A 80 7.65 -0.71 7.20
C GLY A 80 6.19 -0.56 6.81
N LEU A 81 5.59 -1.67 6.35
CA LEU A 81 4.19 -1.76 5.98
C LEU A 81 3.56 -2.99 6.64
N VAL A 82 2.34 -2.85 7.17
CA VAL A 82 1.61 -3.92 7.86
C VAL A 82 0.22 -4.03 7.25
N GLY A 83 -0.03 -5.09 6.46
CA GLY A 83 -1.31 -5.41 5.84
C GLY A 83 -1.96 -6.62 6.51
N LEU A 84 -3.06 -6.39 7.24
CA LEU A 84 -3.85 -7.47 7.85
C LEU A 84 -4.97 -7.99 6.92
N TYR A 85 -5.07 -7.39 5.74
CA TYR A 85 -5.74 -7.98 4.58
C TYR A 85 -5.04 -7.53 3.30
N ARG A 86 -3.75 -7.84 3.16
CA ARG A 86 -2.88 -7.30 2.09
C ARG A 86 -3.04 -5.77 1.98
N PHE A 87 -3.18 -5.23 0.76
CA PHE A 87 -3.51 -3.82 0.50
C PHE A 87 -5.02 -3.47 0.66
N GLY A 88 -5.84 -4.38 1.19
CA GLY A 88 -7.23 -4.11 1.54
C GLY A 88 -7.41 -3.45 2.91
N PHE A 89 -6.51 -3.72 3.84
CA PHE A 89 -6.42 -3.07 5.15
C PHE A 89 -4.98 -3.08 5.63
N PHE A 90 -4.30 -1.93 5.51
CA PHE A 90 -2.87 -1.81 5.75
C PHE A 90 -2.49 -0.47 6.38
N GLY A 91 -1.41 -0.46 7.16
CA GLY A 91 -0.86 0.74 7.75
C GLY A 91 0.65 0.87 7.58
N PHE A 92 1.10 2.12 7.66
CA PHE A 92 2.49 2.52 7.55
C PHE A 92 2.69 3.90 8.20
N LYS A 93 3.95 4.26 8.45
CA LYS A 93 4.33 5.64 8.76
C LYS A 93 4.62 6.38 7.47
N LYS A 94 4.19 7.65 7.33
CA LYS A 94 4.46 8.47 6.14
C LYS A 94 5.95 8.55 5.79
N ASP A 95 6.83 8.37 6.76
CA ASP A 95 8.27 8.26 6.51
C ASP A 95 8.64 7.13 5.54
N LEU A 96 7.84 6.06 5.48
CA LEU A 96 7.96 5.04 4.45
C LEU A 96 7.82 5.65 3.05
N ILE A 97 6.75 6.41 2.83
CA ILE A 97 6.45 7.06 1.54
C ILE A 97 7.54 8.06 1.18
N ARG A 98 8.08 8.79 2.16
CA ARG A 98 9.24 9.67 1.94
C ARG A 98 10.51 8.90 1.51
N LYS A 99 10.67 7.63 1.90
CA LYS A 99 11.81 6.78 1.51
C LYS A 99 11.62 6.06 0.17
N ILE A 100 10.44 5.50 -0.08
CA ILE A 100 10.20 4.64 -1.26
C ILE A 100 9.39 5.30 -2.38
N GLY A 101 8.94 6.54 -2.15
CA GLY A 101 8.02 7.26 -3.04
C GLY A 101 6.55 6.90 -2.80
N PHE A 102 5.67 7.71 -3.38
CA PHE A 102 4.22 7.48 -3.39
C PHE A 102 3.84 6.22 -4.17
N PHE A 103 2.57 5.81 -4.10
CA PHE A 103 2.06 4.75 -4.97
C PHE A 103 2.11 5.23 -6.42
N ASP A 104 2.61 4.41 -7.33
CA ASP A 104 2.79 4.79 -8.73
C ASP A 104 1.41 4.94 -9.41
N GLU A 105 1.04 6.17 -9.72
CA GLU A 105 -0.25 6.53 -10.31
C GLU A 105 -0.38 6.10 -11.77
N ARG A 106 0.71 5.63 -12.41
CA ARG A 106 0.71 5.11 -13.78
C ARG A 106 0.03 3.73 -13.88
N PHE A 107 -0.29 3.09 -12.74
CA PHE A 107 -1.17 1.91 -12.67
C PHE A 107 -2.66 2.28 -12.87
N ILE A 108 -2.97 2.90 -14.02
CA ILE A 108 -4.32 3.35 -14.40
C ILE A 108 -5.27 2.17 -14.55
N GLY A 109 -6.49 2.30 -14.02
CA GLY A 109 -7.47 1.22 -13.97
C GLY A 109 -7.18 0.17 -12.89
N GLY A 110 -6.04 0.31 -12.18
CA GLY A 110 -5.54 -0.56 -11.11
C GLY A 110 -4.90 -1.86 -11.60
N GLY A 111 -4.41 -2.65 -10.66
CA GLY A 111 -3.67 -3.89 -10.86
C GLY A 111 -2.16 -3.66 -10.85
N TYR A 112 -1.41 -4.60 -10.26
CA TYR A 112 0.06 -4.60 -10.12
C TYR A 112 0.67 -3.52 -9.22
N GLU A 113 -0.08 -2.54 -8.73
CA GLU A 113 0.41 -1.48 -7.84
C GLU A 113 0.85 -2.00 -6.47
N ASP A 114 0.20 -3.06 -5.99
CA ASP A 114 0.59 -3.81 -4.79
C ASP A 114 1.94 -4.50 -4.97
N ASN A 115 2.12 -5.21 -6.09
CA ASN A 115 3.34 -5.90 -6.45
C ASN A 115 4.51 -4.91 -6.64
N ASP A 116 4.24 -3.77 -7.25
CA ASP A 116 5.21 -2.68 -7.39
C ASP A 116 5.64 -2.13 -6.02
N CYS A 117 4.68 -1.85 -5.14
CA CYS A 117 4.98 -1.39 -3.77
C CYS A 117 5.86 -2.40 -3.02
N ILE A 118 5.55 -3.70 -3.11
CA ILE A 118 6.35 -4.75 -2.46
C ILE A 118 7.79 -4.82 -3.02
N ARG A 119 7.98 -4.63 -4.34
CA ARG A 119 9.32 -4.56 -4.94
C ARG A 119 10.10 -3.36 -4.47
N ARG A 120 9.45 -2.20 -4.32
CA ARG A 120 10.08 -0.98 -3.79
C ARG A 120 10.46 -1.12 -2.32
N LEU A 121 9.62 -1.78 -1.51
CA LEU A 121 9.96 -2.15 -0.13
C LEU A 121 11.22 -3.00 -0.09
N LYS A 122 11.31 -4.00 -0.96
CA LYS A 122 12.49 -4.87 -1.05
C LYS A 122 13.75 -4.13 -1.48
N GLU A 123 13.64 -3.30 -2.51
CA GLU A 123 14.75 -2.48 -3.01
C GLU A 123 15.31 -1.54 -1.93
N ALA A 124 14.43 -1.01 -1.08
CA ALA A 124 14.82 -0.17 0.06
C ALA A 124 15.26 -0.97 1.31
N ASN A 125 15.26 -2.31 1.25
CA ASN A 125 15.45 -3.22 2.37
C ASN A 125 14.51 -2.93 3.57
N ILE A 126 13.20 -2.80 3.30
CA ILE A 126 12.17 -2.46 4.31
C ILE A 126 11.13 -3.58 4.42
N SER A 127 10.95 -4.11 5.62
CA SER A 127 9.98 -5.15 5.98
C SER A 127 8.53 -4.87 5.57
N TYR A 128 7.83 -5.95 5.19
CA TYR A 128 6.40 -6.02 4.95
C TYR A 128 5.79 -7.18 5.76
N TYR A 129 4.73 -6.90 6.53
CA TYR A 129 3.88 -7.94 7.12
C TYR A 129 2.60 -8.06 6.30
N GLU A 130 2.36 -9.23 5.73
CA GLU A 130 1.19 -9.55 4.91
C GLU A 130 0.42 -10.72 5.52
N SER A 131 -0.87 -10.51 5.74
CA SER A 131 -1.81 -11.55 6.13
C SER A 131 -3.23 -11.27 5.64
N GLU A 132 -4.13 -12.23 5.89
CA GLU A 132 -5.58 -12.15 5.67
C GLU A 132 -6.27 -12.50 7.00
N GLU A 133 -6.07 -11.66 8.02
CA GLU A 133 -6.50 -11.93 9.40
C GLU A 133 -7.85 -11.30 9.78
N ILE A 134 -8.37 -10.38 8.95
CA ILE A 134 -9.66 -9.75 9.18
C ILE A 134 -10.72 -10.27 8.22
N ASP A 135 -11.98 -10.11 8.60
CA ASP A 135 -13.11 -10.37 7.72
C ASP A 135 -13.08 -9.44 6.51
N TYR A 136 -13.52 -9.97 5.37
CA TYR A 136 -13.55 -9.24 4.12
C TYR A 136 -14.75 -9.63 3.27
N ILE A 137 -15.43 -8.62 2.74
CA ILE A 137 -16.55 -8.87 1.83
C ILE A 137 -16.02 -9.26 0.46
N TYR A 138 -16.32 -10.47 0.03
CA TYR A 138 -15.99 -10.96 -1.31
C TYR A 138 -16.96 -10.39 -2.35
N LEU A 139 -16.57 -9.26 -2.93
CA LEU A 139 -17.24 -8.63 -4.07
C LEU A 139 -16.23 -8.35 -5.19
N PRO A 140 -16.69 -8.33 -6.46
CA PRO A 140 -15.90 -7.87 -7.58
C PRO A 140 -15.22 -6.53 -7.29
N THR A 141 -14.08 -6.32 -7.93
CA THR A 141 -13.41 -5.04 -7.89
C THR A 141 -14.28 -3.95 -8.53
N SER A 142 -14.23 -2.74 -7.99
CA SER A 142 -14.79 -1.56 -8.64
C SER A 142 -13.83 -0.98 -9.70
N TRP A 143 -12.59 -1.47 -9.73
CA TRP A 143 -11.57 -1.08 -10.68
C TRP A 143 -11.73 -1.85 -12.00
N HIS A 144 -11.36 -1.22 -13.11
CA HIS A 144 -11.55 -1.77 -14.45
C HIS A 144 -10.28 -2.46 -14.99
N TYR A 145 -9.71 -3.38 -14.20
CA TYR A 145 -8.45 -4.08 -14.51
C TYR A 145 -8.38 -4.68 -15.92
N GLU A 146 -9.50 -5.22 -16.40
CA GLU A 146 -9.57 -5.99 -17.65
C GLU A 146 -9.73 -5.11 -18.90
N LYS A 147 -10.05 -3.82 -18.75
CA LYS A 147 -10.40 -2.98 -19.89
C LYS A 147 -9.18 -2.38 -20.59
N THR A 148 -8.05 -2.27 -19.90
CA THR A 148 -6.85 -1.63 -20.43
C THR A 148 -5.59 -2.34 -19.94
N ASN A 149 -4.79 -2.91 -20.83
CA ASN A 149 -3.48 -3.52 -20.49
C ASN A 149 -2.44 -2.50 -19.95
N ILE A 150 -2.84 -1.28 -19.60
CA ILE A 150 -1.96 -0.17 -19.20
C ILE A 150 -1.16 -0.54 -17.96
N ALA A 151 -1.83 -0.91 -16.86
CA ALA A 151 -1.17 -1.25 -15.60
C ALA A 151 -0.22 -2.44 -15.73
N LYS A 152 -0.64 -3.47 -16.47
CA LYS A 152 0.19 -4.64 -16.79
C LYS A 152 1.43 -4.26 -17.60
N ASN A 153 1.26 -3.52 -18.69
CA ASN A 153 2.36 -3.10 -19.55
C ASN A 153 3.33 -2.19 -18.79
N HIS A 154 2.81 -1.30 -17.95
CA HIS A 154 3.63 -0.48 -17.06
C HIS A 154 4.44 -1.33 -16.09
N PHE A 155 3.82 -2.32 -15.42
CA PHE A 155 4.52 -3.21 -14.49
C PHE A 155 5.70 -3.96 -15.15
N PHE A 156 5.44 -4.62 -16.28
CA PHE A 156 6.45 -5.40 -16.99
C PHE A 156 7.45 -4.52 -17.76
N GLY A 157 7.12 -3.26 -18.02
CA GLY A 157 8.06 -2.26 -18.51
C GLY A 157 8.95 -1.69 -17.40
N LYS A 158 8.39 -1.48 -16.20
CA LYS A 158 9.10 -0.94 -15.03
C LYS A 158 10.04 -1.96 -14.40
N TRP A 159 9.69 -3.25 -14.45
CA TRP A 159 10.45 -4.30 -13.78
C TRP A 159 10.85 -5.41 -14.75
N ARG A 160 12.16 -5.65 -14.85
CA ARG A 160 12.73 -6.77 -15.58
C ARG A 160 13.09 -7.89 -14.63
N GLU A 161 12.70 -9.12 -14.97
CA GLU A 161 13.05 -10.32 -14.21
C GLU A 161 13.94 -11.25 -15.05
N GLU A 162 15.08 -11.63 -14.48
CA GLU A 162 16.04 -12.54 -15.11
C GLU A 162 16.51 -13.58 -14.09
N GLY A 163 15.93 -14.78 -14.17
CA GLY A 163 16.14 -15.81 -13.15
C GLY A 163 15.63 -15.32 -11.79
N ASN A 164 16.53 -15.24 -10.81
CA ASN A 164 16.21 -14.71 -9.48
C ASN A 164 16.49 -13.22 -9.34
N VAL A 165 16.95 -12.52 -10.37
CA VAL A 165 17.26 -11.09 -10.28
C VAL A 165 16.08 -10.26 -10.81
N THR A 166 15.70 -9.23 -10.08
CA THR A 166 14.72 -8.22 -10.50
C THR A 166 15.41 -6.86 -10.58
N THR A 167 15.27 -6.20 -11.71
CA THR A 167 15.92 -4.91 -11.96
C THR A 167 14.89 -3.86 -12.35
N ARG A 168 14.88 -2.74 -11.63
CA ARG A 168 14.05 -1.58 -11.99
C ARG A 168 14.57 -0.94 -13.28
N GLN A 169 13.69 -0.75 -14.27
CA GLN A 169 13.98 -0.14 -15.57
C GLN A 169 13.46 1.30 -15.68
N VAL A 170 12.44 1.65 -14.90
CA VAL A 170 11.79 2.97 -14.95
C VAL A 170 11.85 3.60 -13.55
N ALA A 171 12.31 4.85 -13.47
CA ALA A 171 12.38 5.60 -12.22
C ALA A 171 10.98 5.89 -11.62
N GLU A 172 10.96 6.23 -10.32
CA GLU A 172 9.74 6.74 -9.72
C GLU A 172 9.38 8.11 -10.30
N GLU A 173 8.08 8.34 -10.42
CA GLU A 173 7.55 9.65 -10.80
C GLU A 173 7.56 10.60 -9.59
N ASP A 174 7.90 11.86 -9.82
CA ASP A 174 7.78 12.91 -8.80
C ASP A 174 6.39 13.56 -8.86
N TYR A 175 5.46 13.04 -8.06
CA TYR A 175 4.08 13.54 -8.00
C TYR A 175 3.91 14.89 -7.29
N LYS A 176 4.99 15.54 -6.81
CA LYS A 176 4.99 16.85 -6.13
C LYS A 176 4.06 16.98 -4.91
N TYR A 177 3.64 15.86 -4.33
CA TYR A 177 2.92 15.85 -3.06
C TYR A 177 3.84 16.25 -1.91
N ASP A 178 3.36 17.10 -1.02
CA ASP A 178 4.09 17.49 0.19
C ASP A 178 3.49 16.77 1.41
N ILE A 179 4.30 15.91 2.04
CA ILE A 179 4.01 15.25 3.31
C ILE A 179 5.04 15.61 4.38
N GLY A 180 5.77 16.70 4.20
CA GLY A 180 6.85 17.16 5.06
C GLY A 180 8.18 16.41 4.85
N PRO A 181 9.23 16.82 5.57
CA PRO A 181 10.59 16.31 5.39
C PRO A 181 10.76 14.88 5.88
N LEU A 182 11.78 14.20 5.36
CA LEU A 182 12.21 12.87 5.79
C LEU A 182 12.58 12.87 7.29
N LYS A 183 11.99 11.96 8.06
CA LYS A 183 12.18 11.79 9.51
C LYS A 183 13.21 10.71 9.86
N ASN A 184 13.68 9.93 8.88
CA ASN A 184 14.72 8.90 9.04
C ASN A 184 14.37 7.84 10.10
N ILE A 185 13.14 7.35 10.08
CA ILE A 185 12.73 6.21 10.91
C ILE A 185 13.54 4.98 10.50
N ASN A 186 14.04 4.25 11.48
CA ASN A 186 14.70 2.97 11.26
C ASN A 186 13.64 1.89 11.07
N PHE A 187 13.51 1.40 9.84
CA PHE A 187 12.64 0.28 9.53
C PHE A 187 13.37 -1.04 9.72
N THR A 188 12.64 -2.08 10.11
CA THR A 188 13.16 -3.45 10.07
C THR A 188 13.39 -3.91 8.64
N GLU A 189 14.40 -4.74 8.44
CA GLU A 189 14.87 -5.22 7.13
C GLU A 189 13.88 -6.13 6.41
N PHE A 190 13.99 -6.23 5.08
CA PHE A 190 13.04 -6.99 4.27
C PHE A 190 13.10 -8.50 4.53
N ASP A 191 14.23 -9.04 4.99
CA ASP A 191 14.39 -10.45 5.34
C ASP A 191 13.43 -10.92 6.45
N LYS A 192 13.06 -10.01 7.36
CA LYS A 192 12.08 -10.21 8.44
C LYS A 192 10.63 -10.21 7.96
N SER A 193 10.37 -9.88 6.70
CA SER A 193 9.01 -9.79 6.15
C SER A 193 8.23 -11.10 6.35
N ILE A 194 6.91 -11.00 6.52
CA ILE A 194 5.99 -12.14 6.49
C ILE A 194 5.12 -11.93 5.27
N LEU A 195 5.14 -12.88 4.33
CA LEU A 195 4.43 -12.79 3.05
C LEU A 195 3.47 -13.97 2.93
N LEU A 196 2.28 -13.74 2.36
CA LEU A 196 1.35 -14.83 2.08
C LEU A 196 1.91 -15.73 0.98
N PRO A 197 1.56 -17.03 0.99
CA PRO A 197 1.97 -17.97 -0.04
C PRO A 197 1.21 -17.72 -1.35
N TYR A 198 1.61 -16.72 -2.13
CA TYR A 198 1.26 -16.62 -3.54
C TYR A 198 2.30 -15.76 -4.30
N ASN A 199 2.70 -16.24 -5.48
CA ASN A 199 3.79 -15.78 -6.36
C ASN A 199 5.23 -16.08 -5.92
N PHE A 200 6.03 -16.48 -6.93
CA PHE A 200 7.44 -16.87 -6.86
C PHE A 200 8.20 -16.10 -5.80
N ARG A 201 8.75 -16.86 -4.85
CA ARG A 201 9.50 -16.46 -3.65
C ARG A 201 10.13 -15.05 -3.74
N LEU A 202 9.32 -14.02 -3.47
CA LEU A 202 9.78 -12.63 -3.45
C LEU A 202 10.95 -12.46 -2.48
N LYS A 203 11.05 -13.28 -1.44
CA LYS A 203 12.22 -13.31 -0.53
C LYS A 203 13.51 -13.78 -1.20
N ASP A 204 13.41 -14.73 -2.13
CA ASP A 204 14.57 -15.38 -2.75
C ASP A 204 15.09 -14.61 -3.98
N MET A 205 14.35 -13.60 -4.46
CA MET A 205 14.81 -12.75 -5.56
C MET A 205 16.00 -11.85 -5.11
N ILE A 206 16.74 -11.26 -6.03
CA ILE A 206 17.80 -10.28 -5.78
C ILE A 206 17.37 -8.98 -6.47
N MET A 207 17.39 -7.86 -5.78
CA MET A 207 17.02 -6.56 -6.39
C MET A 207 18.26 -5.85 -6.92
N GLN A 208 18.17 -5.30 -8.13
CA GLN A 208 19.18 -4.40 -8.71
C GLN A 208 18.55 -3.08 -9.15
N THR A 209 19.33 -2.02 -9.01
CA THR A 209 18.97 -0.65 -9.41
C THR A 209 19.86 -0.23 -10.57
N SER A 210 19.47 -0.53 -11.81
CA SER A 210 20.10 0.03 -13.00
C SER A 210 19.09 0.90 -13.73
N LEU A 211 19.07 2.19 -13.42
CA LEU A 211 18.45 3.14 -14.31
C LEU A 211 19.37 3.20 -15.54
N LEU A 212 18.88 2.76 -16.71
CA LEU A 212 19.59 3.00 -17.96
C LEU A 212 19.63 4.51 -18.15
N ASP A 213 20.84 5.08 -18.17
CA ASP A 213 21.11 6.49 -18.47
C ASP A 213 20.56 6.90 -19.84
#